data_AF-A0A238J8U7-F1
#
_entry.id   AF-A0A238J8U7-F1
#
_cell.length_a   1.000
_cell.length_b   1.000
_cell.length_c   1.000
_cell.angle_alpha   90.00
_cell.angle_beta   90.00
_cell.angle_gamma   90.00
#
_symmetry.space_group_name_H-M   'P 1'
#
loop_
_entity.id
_entity.type
_entity.pdbx_description
1 polymer ?
#
loop_
_entity_poly.entity_id
_entity_poly.type
_entity_poly.pdbx_seq_one_letter_code
_entity_poly.pdbx_strand_id
1 'polypeptide(L)'
;MLSRPDPNFGIQSPRRNAGSHPAPRAGLPRLFPAVDHVTAQKELRGCIIRTRPGGRDRVRTGSQAIRTDKPNRFAHIVLTSLILLFALLTTPALANPIDAKALERFVIQDCGSCHGLTLKGGLGPDIRPQSIEHYDPEVLQSVILDGVPGTPMPPWRPLLSEAEAAWIADYLLKGEAP
;
A
#
# COMPACT_ATOMS: atom_id res chain seq x y z
N MET A 1 48.84 5.18 -49.01
CA MET A 1 48.73 3.71 -49.11
C MET A 1 48.45 3.21 -47.70
N LEU A 2 47.16 3.14 -47.33
CA LEU A 2 46.33 1.91 -47.24
C LEU A 2 46.58 1.20 -45.89
N SER A 3 45.63 1.00 -44.97
CA SER A 3 44.17 0.93 -45.09
C SER A 3 43.48 1.22 -43.75
N ARG A 4 42.36 1.95 -43.81
CA ARG A 4 41.32 1.98 -42.76
C ARG A 4 40.33 0.84 -43.03
N PRO A 5 39.76 0.16 -42.03
CA PRO A 5 38.63 -0.75 -42.24
C PRO A 5 37.30 0.02 -42.33
N ASP A 6 36.48 -0.35 -43.31
CA ASP A 6 35.18 0.25 -43.63
C ASP A 6 34.08 -0.07 -42.59
N PRO A 7 33.17 0.88 -42.30
CA PRO A 7 32.00 0.69 -41.46
C PRO A 7 30.76 0.44 -42.33
N ASN A 8 30.54 -0.78 -42.81
CA ASN A 8 29.26 -1.13 -43.45
C ASN A 8 29.07 -2.65 -43.56
N PHE A 9 28.50 -3.28 -42.53
CA PHE A 9 27.86 -4.58 -42.69
C PHE A 9 26.38 -4.43 -42.41
N GLY A 10 25.65 -4.17 -43.51
CA GLY A 10 24.21 -3.98 -43.51
C GLY A 10 23.45 -5.28 -43.30
N ILE A 11 22.44 -5.19 -42.43
CA ILE A 11 21.04 -5.51 -42.68
C ILE A 11 20.74 -6.82 -43.42
N GLN A 12 20.20 -7.79 -42.68
CA GLN A 12 19.05 -8.60 -43.13
C GLN A 12 18.31 -9.22 -41.93
N SER A 13 17.36 -8.46 -41.37
CA SER A 13 16.31 -9.00 -40.50
C SER A 13 15.19 -9.60 -41.35
N PRO A 14 14.74 -10.84 -41.11
CA PRO A 14 13.54 -11.35 -41.75
C PRO A 14 12.29 -10.68 -41.18
N ARG A 15 11.53 -10.08 -42.10
CA ARG A 15 10.24 -9.42 -41.89
C ARG A 15 9.13 -10.47 -41.69
N ARG A 16 8.16 -10.11 -40.82
CA ARG A 16 6.74 -10.54 -40.73
C ARG A 16 6.43 -11.78 -39.90
N ASN A 17 5.65 -11.57 -38.83
CA ASN A 17 4.26 -12.03 -38.87
C ASN A 17 3.34 -11.12 -38.03
N ALA A 18 2.40 -10.46 -38.68
CA ALA A 18 1.34 -9.69 -38.05
C ALA A 18 0.17 -10.65 -37.78
N GLY A 19 0.07 -11.14 -36.55
CA GLY A 19 -1.05 -11.93 -36.07
C GLY A 19 -2.06 -11.03 -35.36
N SER A 20 -3.10 -10.64 -36.09
CA SER A 20 -4.30 -9.99 -35.57
C SER A 20 -5.14 -10.99 -34.75
N HIS A 21 -5.37 -10.72 -33.47
CA HIS A 21 -6.49 -11.33 -32.74
C HIS A 21 -7.27 -10.27 -31.93
N PRO A 22 -8.62 -10.33 -31.94
CA PRO A 22 -9.49 -9.31 -31.39
C PRO A 22 -9.71 -9.45 -29.87
N ALA A 23 -9.99 -8.31 -29.24
CA ALA A 23 -10.48 -8.20 -27.87
C ALA A 23 -11.89 -8.80 -27.67
N PRO A 24 -12.18 -9.37 -26.49
CA PRO A 24 -13.54 -9.43 -25.97
C PRO A 24 -13.79 -8.38 -24.88
N ARG A 25 -15.05 -7.91 -24.89
CA ARG A 25 -15.69 -6.89 -24.06
C ARG A 25 -16.15 -7.42 -22.69
N ALA A 26 -16.52 -6.45 -21.85
CA ALA A 26 -17.43 -6.54 -20.68
C ALA A 26 -16.82 -7.20 -19.42
N GLY A 27 -17.02 -6.73 -18.21
CA GLY A 27 -17.96 -5.74 -17.70
C GLY A 27 -18.57 -6.26 -16.38
N LEU A 28 -18.04 -5.75 -15.26
CA LEU A 28 -18.63 -5.68 -13.89
C LEU A 28 -18.91 -6.99 -13.11
N PRO A 29 -19.17 -6.93 -11.77
CA PRO A 29 -19.02 -5.82 -10.81
C PRO A 29 -18.19 -6.19 -9.55
N ARG A 30 -17.89 -5.13 -8.78
CA ARG A 30 -17.29 -5.13 -7.43
C ARG A 30 -18.15 -5.91 -6.43
N LEU A 31 -17.51 -6.75 -5.63
CA LEU A 31 -18.12 -7.39 -4.46
C LEU A 31 -17.51 -6.80 -3.19
N PHE A 32 -18.05 -5.65 -2.74
CA PHE A 32 -17.87 -5.16 -1.37
C PHE A 32 -19.11 -5.59 -0.58
N PRO A 33 -18.99 -6.37 0.50
CA PRO A 33 -20.02 -6.38 1.53
C PRO A 33 -19.86 -5.15 2.42
N ALA A 34 -20.92 -4.34 2.45
CA ALA A 34 -21.11 -3.23 3.35
C ALA A 34 -21.30 -3.71 4.80
N VAL A 35 -20.97 -2.80 5.71
CA VAL A 35 -20.97 -2.94 7.16
C VAL A 35 -22.37 -2.63 7.69
N ASP A 36 -23.05 -3.60 8.29
CA ASP A 36 -24.33 -3.35 8.95
C ASP A 36 -24.11 -3.19 10.47
N HIS A 37 -23.92 -1.95 10.89
CA HIS A 37 -24.32 -1.52 12.24
C HIS A 37 -25.84 -1.29 12.22
N VAL A 38 -26.54 -1.80 13.25
CA VAL A 38 -27.82 -1.33 13.84
C VAL A 38 -28.70 -2.53 14.19
N THR A 39 -28.74 -2.88 15.48
CA THR A 39 -29.96 -3.43 16.08
C THR A 39 -30.03 -2.97 17.53
N ALA A 40 -30.50 -1.73 17.69
CA ALA A 40 -30.97 -1.23 18.96
C ALA A 40 -32.51 -1.27 18.98
N GLN A 41 -33.05 -1.71 20.11
CA GLN A 41 -34.30 -1.22 20.69
C GLN A 41 -35.62 -1.83 20.18
N LYS A 42 -36.00 -2.96 20.78
CA LYS A 42 -37.42 -3.34 20.91
C LYS A 42 -37.63 -4.22 22.13
N GLU A 43 -38.07 -3.61 23.23
CA GLU A 43 -38.97 -4.22 24.24
C GLU A 43 -39.49 -3.09 25.14
N LEU A 44 -40.43 -2.29 24.63
CA LEU A 44 -41.30 -1.43 25.45
C LEU A 44 -42.47 -2.29 25.94
N ARG A 45 -42.30 -2.95 27.10
CA ARG A 45 -43.41 -3.58 27.81
C ARG A 45 -44.03 -2.55 28.75
N GLY A 46 -45.28 -2.21 28.44
CA GLY A 46 -46.08 -1.23 29.15
C GLY A 46 -46.29 -1.59 30.63
N CYS A 47 -46.06 -0.59 31.48
CA CYS A 47 -46.54 -0.58 32.85
C CYS A 47 -47.84 0.24 32.88
N ILE A 48 -48.95 -0.43 33.13
CA ILE A 48 -50.28 0.15 33.27
C ILE A 48 -50.32 0.96 34.58
N ILE A 49 -50.36 2.29 34.48
CA ILE A 49 -50.54 3.19 35.63
C ILE A 49 -52.01 3.14 36.06
N ARG A 50 -52.29 2.49 37.20
CA ARG A 50 -53.58 2.55 37.89
C ARG A 50 -53.64 3.85 38.70
N THR A 51 -54.47 4.81 38.31
CA THR A 51 -54.68 6.03 39.11
C THR A 51 -55.69 5.76 40.23
N ARG A 52 -55.26 6.00 41.48
CA ARG A 52 -56.14 6.04 42.65
C ARG A 52 -56.39 7.52 42.99
N PRO A 53 -57.64 7.98 43.14
CA PRO A 53 -57.91 9.36 43.52
C PRO A 53 -57.80 9.52 45.04
N GLY A 54 -57.07 10.56 45.47
CA GLY A 54 -57.08 11.05 46.85
C GLY A 54 -55.88 10.64 47.69
N GLY A 55 -54.87 11.52 47.76
CA GLY A 55 -53.72 11.30 48.64
C GLY A 55 -52.64 12.37 48.58
N ARG A 56 -52.96 13.58 49.05
CA ARG A 56 -52.05 14.63 49.59
C ARG A 56 -50.56 14.49 49.23
N ASP A 57 -50.13 15.19 48.19
CA ASP A 57 -48.75 15.21 47.69
C ASP A 57 -47.79 15.82 48.71
N ARG A 58 -47.04 14.96 49.40
CA ARG A 58 -45.82 15.35 50.12
C ARG A 58 -44.66 15.14 49.16
N VAL A 59 -44.24 16.21 48.48
CA VAL A 59 -42.98 16.23 47.71
C VAL A 59 -41.83 15.91 48.67
N ARG A 60 -41.36 14.67 48.64
CA ARG A 60 -40.17 14.23 49.35
C ARG A 60 -38.99 14.48 48.42
N THR A 61 -38.26 15.56 48.64
CA THR A 61 -36.98 15.85 48.00
C THR A 61 -35.98 14.77 48.42
N GLY A 62 -35.97 13.65 47.69
CA GLY A 62 -34.99 12.58 47.84
C GLY A 62 -33.73 12.98 47.10
N SER A 63 -32.73 13.48 47.82
CA SER A 63 -31.34 13.51 47.36
C SER A 63 -30.95 12.07 47.01
N GLN A 64 -30.97 11.74 45.72
CA GLN A 64 -30.53 10.45 45.21
C GLN A 64 -29.00 10.41 45.34
N ALA A 65 -28.52 9.88 46.46
CA ALA A 65 -27.12 9.50 46.59
C ALA A 65 -26.85 8.41 45.53
N ILE A 66 -26.03 8.73 44.54
CA ILE A 66 -25.51 7.76 43.57
C ILE A 66 -24.85 6.65 44.39
N ARG A 67 -25.49 5.49 44.46
CA ARG A 67 -24.94 4.30 45.12
C ARG A 67 -23.74 3.88 44.28
N THR A 68 -22.54 4.23 44.72
CA THR A 68 -21.31 3.65 44.20
C THR A 68 -21.25 2.21 44.73
N ASP A 69 -21.67 1.27 43.90
CA ASP A 69 -21.49 -0.14 44.23
C ASP A 69 -19.99 -0.41 44.39
N LYS A 70 -19.62 -0.98 45.54
CA LYS A 70 -18.24 -1.30 45.90
C LYS A 70 -17.69 -2.23 44.82
N PRO A 71 -16.64 -1.85 44.07
CA PRO A 71 -16.31 -2.57 42.86
C PRO A 71 -15.78 -3.96 43.21
N ASN A 72 -16.29 -4.95 42.48
CA ASN A 72 -15.98 -6.36 42.65
C ASN A 72 -14.52 -6.62 42.25
N ARG A 73 -13.72 -7.09 43.21
CA ARG A 73 -12.29 -7.41 43.01
C ARG A 73 -12.06 -8.36 41.83
N PHE A 74 -13.04 -9.22 41.52
CA PHE A 74 -13.02 -10.11 40.35
C PHE A 74 -13.15 -9.36 39.01
N ALA A 75 -13.98 -8.32 38.91
CA ALA A 75 -14.06 -7.55 37.66
C ALA A 75 -12.79 -6.73 37.44
N HIS A 76 -12.14 -6.26 38.52
CA HIS A 76 -10.84 -5.60 38.41
C HIS A 76 -9.78 -6.55 37.86
N ILE A 77 -9.71 -7.80 38.32
CA ILE A 77 -8.73 -8.78 37.82
C ILE A 77 -9.00 -9.13 36.36
N VAL A 78 -10.25 -9.39 35.99
CA VAL A 78 -10.61 -9.71 34.60
C VAL A 78 -10.33 -8.53 33.67
N LEU A 79 -10.65 -7.30 34.10
CA LEU A 79 -10.42 -6.10 33.31
C LEU A 79 -8.93 -5.80 33.13
N THR A 80 -8.10 -5.94 34.17
CA THR A 80 -6.65 -5.73 34.05
C THR A 80 -5.99 -6.82 33.22
N SER A 81 -6.43 -8.08 33.34
CA SER A 81 -5.96 -9.17 32.47
C SER A 81 -6.32 -8.95 31.01
N LEU A 82 -7.53 -8.44 30.72
CA LEU A 82 -7.97 -8.14 29.35
C LEU A 82 -7.16 -6.99 28.74
N ILE A 83 -6.89 -5.93 29.53
CA ILE A 83 -6.07 -4.78 29.09
C ILE A 83 -4.62 -5.21 28.84
N LEU A 84 -4.03 -6.03 29.72
CA LEU A 84 -2.68 -6.57 29.54
C LEU A 84 -2.59 -7.47 28.30
N LEU A 85 -3.62 -8.28 28.03
CA LEU A 85 -3.66 -9.11 26.83
C LEU A 85 -3.76 -8.26 25.56
N PHE A 86 -4.61 -7.22 25.55
CA PHE A 86 -4.76 -6.32 24.41
C PHE A 86 -3.49 -5.53 24.11
N ALA A 87 -2.74 -5.12 25.15
CA ALA A 87 -1.45 -4.44 24.99
C ALA A 87 -0.39 -5.34 24.33
N LEU A 88 -0.44 -6.66 24.52
CA LEU A 88 0.51 -7.60 23.92
C LEU A 88 0.28 -7.85 22.41
N LEU A 89 -0.90 -7.53 21.88
CA LEU A 89 -1.22 -7.74 20.45
C LEU A 89 -0.83 -6.56 19.56
N THR A 90 -0.34 -5.45 20.12
CA THR A 90 0.06 -4.27 19.35
C THR A 90 1.55 -4.35 19.00
N THR A 91 1.93 -5.28 18.13
CA THR A 91 3.25 -5.24 17.49
C THR A 91 3.23 -4.18 16.39
N PRO A 92 4.08 -3.14 16.45
CA PRO A 92 4.25 -2.27 15.30
C PRO A 92 4.81 -3.11 14.15
N ALA A 93 4.17 -3.05 12.99
CA ALA A 93 4.80 -3.51 11.76
C ALA A 93 6.00 -2.59 11.50
N LEU A 94 7.18 -2.99 11.97
CA LEU A 94 8.42 -2.30 11.66
C LEU A 94 8.65 -2.47 10.17
N ALA A 95 8.57 -1.38 9.42
CA ALA A 95 9.11 -1.34 8.08
C ALA A 95 10.59 -1.73 8.18
N ASN A 96 11.02 -2.71 7.37
CA ASN A 96 12.42 -3.05 7.29
C ASN A 96 13.20 -1.79 6.85
N PRO A 97 14.32 -1.47 7.50
CA PRO A 97 15.13 -0.33 7.09
C PRO A 97 15.60 -0.55 5.65
N ILE A 98 15.55 0.51 4.85
CA ILE A 98 16.07 0.51 3.48
C ILE A 98 17.58 0.26 3.52
N ASP A 99 18.05 -0.83 2.88
CA ASP A 99 19.48 -1.08 2.65
C ASP A 99 19.89 -0.44 1.31
N ALA A 100 20.31 0.82 1.36
CA ALA A 100 20.77 1.58 0.19
C ALA A 100 21.80 0.81 -0.65
N LYS A 101 22.77 0.14 -0.02
CA LYS A 101 23.81 -0.60 -0.75
C LYS A 101 23.25 -1.84 -1.45
N ALA A 102 22.22 -2.48 -0.88
CA ALA A 102 21.53 -3.56 -1.56
C ALA A 102 20.77 -3.05 -2.79
N LEU A 103 20.09 -1.91 -2.68
CA LEU A 103 19.36 -1.30 -3.79
C LEU A 103 20.30 -0.78 -4.90
N GLU A 104 21.45 -0.19 -4.56
CA GLU A 104 22.46 0.17 -5.56
C GLU A 104 22.93 -1.06 -6.36
N ARG A 105 23.23 -2.17 -5.66
CA ARG A 105 23.61 -3.43 -6.32
C ARG A 105 22.49 -3.95 -7.20
N PHE A 106 21.25 -3.92 -6.72
CA PHE A 106 20.08 -4.29 -7.50
C PHE A 106 20.00 -3.46 -8.80
N VAL A 107 20.13 -2.14 -8.73
CA VAL A 107 20.12 -1.29 -9.93
C VAL A 107 21.23 -1.67 -10.91
N ILE A 108 22.45 -1.90 -10.43
CA ILE A 108 23.58 -2.24 -11.31
C ILE A 108 23.41 -3.64 -11.94
N GLN A 109 22.95 -4.63 -11.18
CA GLN A 109 22.84 -6.01 -11.65
C GLN A 109 21.59 -6.22 -12.52
N ASP A 110 20.43 -5.77 -12.04
CA ASP A 110 19.14 -6.05 -12.66
C ASP A 110 18.80 -5.00 -13.73
N CYS A 111 18.87 -3.70 -13.40
CA CYS A 111 18.59 -2.64 -14.37
C CYS A 111 19.74 -2.49 -15.38
N GLY A 112 20.98 -2.59 -14.92
CA GLY A 112 22.18 -2.48 -15.76
C GLY A 112 22.30 -3.58 -16.82
N SER A 113 21.59 -4.71 -16.66
CA SER A 113 21.55 -5.77 -17.68
C SER A 113 21.01 -5.27 -19.04
N CYS A 114 20.05 -4.33 -19.00
CA CYS A 114 19.42 -3.77 -20.20
C CYS A 114 19.86 -2.33 -20.46
N HIS A 115 20.03 -1.53 -19.41
CA HIS A 115 20.44 -0.12 -19.49
C HIS A 115 21.97 0.08 -19.47
N GLY A 116 22.73 -1.01 -19.44
CA GLY A 116 24.18 -1.02 -19.32
C GLY A 116 24.66 -0.78 -17.88
N LEU A 117 25.83 -1.30 -17.52
CA LEU A 117 26.42 -1.13 -16.16
C LEU A 117 26.70 0.35 -15.77
N THR A 118 26.69 1.24 -16.76
CA THR A 118 26.85 2.70 -16.57
C THR A 118 25.53 3.46 -16.76
N LEU A 119 24.41 2.74 -16.92
CA LEU A 119 23.05 3.26 -17.10
C LEU A 119 22.85 4.15 -18.33
N LYS A 120 23.85 4.27 -19.21
CA LYS A 120 23.84 5.08 -20.44
C LYS A 120 22.98 4.50 -21.58
N GLY A 121 22.31 3.38 -21.33
CA GLY A 121 21.53 2.63 -22.30
C GLY A 121 22.30 1.50 -22.98
N GLY A 122 21.56 0.73 -23.76
CA GLY A 122 22.03 -0.45 -24.49
C GLY A 122 20.86 -1.07 -25.24
N LEU A 123 20.26 -2.11 -24.65
CA LEU A 123 18.98 -2.63 -25.11
C LEU A 123 17.82 -1.73 -24.65
N GLY A 124 17.92 -1.23 -23.42
CA GLY A 124 17.05 -0.21 -22.85
C GLY A 124 17.57 1.20 -23.09
N PRO A 125 16.75 2.25 -22.85
CA PRO A 125 17.14 3.64 -22.98
C PRO A 125 18.19 4.08 -21.95
N ASP A 126 18.77 5.26 -22.15
CA ASP A 126 19.61 5.92 -21.14
C ASP A 126 18.75 6.36 -19.95
N ILE A 127 19.14 5.95 -18.73
CA ILE A 127 18.44 6.27 -17.47
C ILE A 127 19.35 7.01 -16.49
N ARG A 128 20.39 7.67 -16.98
CA ARG A 128 21.21 8.58 -16.16
C ARG A 128 20.41 9.85 -15.82
N PRO A 129 20.74 10.55 -14.73
CA PRO A 129 20.04 11.75 -14.28
C PRO A 129 19.65 12.72 -15.40
N GLN A 130 20.61 13.07 -16.26
CA GLN A 130 20.41 14.05 -17.33
C GLN A 130 19.40 13.61 -18.40
N SER A 131 19.19 12.30 -18.53
CA SER A 131 18.27 11.72 -19.52
C SER A 131 16.85 11.61 -19.00
N ILE A 132 16.66 11.60 -17.67
CA ILE A 132 15.37 11.33 -17.03
C ILE A 132 14.92 12.42 -16.04
N GLU A 133 15.68 13.50 -15.89
CA GLU A 133 15.39 14.63 -14.98
C GLU A 133 14.01 15.29 -15.19
N HIS A 134 13.41 15.11 -16.36
CA HIS A 134 12.09 15.63 -16.71
C HIS A 134 10.94 14.76 -16.21
N TYR A 135 11.22 13.55 -15.71
CA TYR A 135 10.23 12.69 -15.10
C TYR A 135 10.05 13.02 -13.63
N ASP A 136 8.81 12.87 -13.18
CA ASP A 136 8.44 12.96 -11.78
C ASP A 136 8.87 11.68 -11.02
N PRO A 137 9.33 11.79 -9.76
CA PRO A 137 9.76 10.63 -8.97
C PRO A 137 8.68 9.56 -8.80
N GLU A 138 7.43 9.96 -8.60
CA GLU A 138 6.30 9.04 -8.42
C GLU A 138 5.98 8.32 -9.75
N VAL A 139 6.17 9.00 -10.89
CA VAL A 139 6.06 8.37 -12.21
C VAL A 139 7.15 7.31 -12.39
N LEU A 140 8.40 7.63 -12.07
CA LEU A 140 9.49 6.65 -12.16
C LEU A 140 9.28 5.47 -11.21
N GLN A 141 8.82 5.72 -9.99
CA GLN A 141 8.45 4.67 -9.04
C GLN A 141 7.40 3.73 -9.64
N SER A 142 6.34 4.27 -10.27
CA SER A 142 5.32 3.44 -10.92
C SER A 142 5.91 2.61 -12.07
N VAL A 143 6.76 3.20 -12.90
CA VAL A 143 7.43 2.49 -14.00
C VAL A 143 8.35 1.37 -13.49
N ILE A 144 9.04 1.58 -12.36
CA ILE A 144 9.85 0.52 -11.72
C ILE A 144 8.93 -0.60 -11.20
N LEU A 145 7.83 -0.27 -10.52
CA LEU A 145 6.95 -1.27 -9.93
C LEU A 145 6.13 -2.05 -10.96
N ASP A 146 5.64 -1.37 -12.01
CA ASP A 146 4.73 -1.90 -13.04
C ASP A 146 5.45 -2.36 -14.31
N GLY A 147 6.71 -1.96 -14.51
CA GLY A 147 7.38 -2.11 -15.80
C GLY A 147 6.76 -1.23 -16.88
N VAL A 148 7.12 -1.49 -18.14
CA VAL A 148 6.51 -0.77 -19.28
C VAL A 148 5.79 -1.78 -20.19
N PRO A 149 4.44 -1.74 -20.25
CA PRO A 149 3.65 -2.67 -21.05
C PRO A 149 4.08 -2.71 -22.52
N GLY A 150 4.18 -3.93 -23.06
CA GLY A 150 4.58 -4.13 -24.45
C GLY A 150 6.09 -3.96 -24.70
N THR A 151 6.90 -3.78 -23.66
CA THR A 151 8.36 -3.74 -23.75
C THR A 151 8.99 -4.88 -22.94
N PRO A 152 10.29 -5.16 -23.10
CA PRO A 152 11.00 -6.10 -22.25
C PRO A 152 11.23 -5.63 -20.81
N MET A 153 10.91 -4.38 -20.46
CA MET A 153 11.11 -3.84 -19.12
C MET A 153 10.12 -4.50 -18.12
N PRO A 154 10.58 -5.34 -17.18
CA PRO A 154 9.72 -6.13 -16.33
C PRO A 154 9.13 -5.33 -15.15
N PRO A 155 8.02 -5.78 -14.55
CA PRO A 155 7.52 -5.26 -13.28
C PRO A 155 8.34 -5.80 -12.09
N TRP A 156 8.66 -4.93 -11.13
CA TRP A 156 9.47 -5.30 -9.96
C TRP A 156 8.70 -5.46 -8.64
N ARG A 157 7.37 -5.28 -8.63
CA ARG A 157 6.53 -5.49 -7.41
C ARG A 157 6.77 -6.80 -6.65
N PRO A 158 7.04 -7.95 -7.30
CA PRO A 158 7.31 -9.18 -6.55
C PRO A 158 8.60 -9.15 -5.72
N LEU A 159 9.51 -8.20 -6.00
CA LEU A 159 10.84 -8.12 -5.41
C LEU A 159 11.10 -6.81 -4.64
N LEU A 160 10.39 -5.73 -4.98
CA LEU A 160 10.55 -4.41 -4.38
C LEU A 160 9.26 -3.95 -3.69
N SER A 161 9.41 -3.40 -2.48
CA SER A 161 8.39 -2.59 -1.84
C SER A 161 8.27 -1.21 -2.49
N GLU A 162 7.17 -0.51 -2.21
CA GLU A 162 6.95 0.86 -2.69
C GLU A 162 8.04 1.82 -2.21
N ALA A 163 8.48 1.67 -0.95
CA ALA A 163 9.55 2.49 -0.37
C ALA A 163 10.90 2.25 -1.06
N GLU A 164 11.23 1.01 -1.40
CA GLU A 164 12.47 0.68 -2.14
C GLU A 164 12.42 1.22 -3.57
N ALA A 165 11.27 1.12 -4.25
CA ALA A 165 11.11 1.69 -5.59
C ALA A 165 11.17 3.22 -5.59
N ALA A 166 10.61 3.89 -4.57
CA ALA A 166 10.74 5.34 -4.40
C ALA A 166 12.21 5.74 -4.19
N TRP A 167 12.93 5.00 -3.35
CA TRP A 167 14.36 5.20 -3.14
C TRP A 167 15.16 5.04 -4.44
N ILE A 168 14.86 4.03 -5.26
CA ILE A 168 15.52 3.82 -6.55
C ILE A 168 15.20 4.97 -7.53
N ALA A 169 13.96 5.45 -7.57
CA ALA A 169 13.58 6.58 -8.41
C ALA A 169 14.40 7.84 -8.06
N ASP A 170 14.52 8.15 -6.77
CA ASP A 170 15.35 9.25 -6.28
C ASP A 170 16.83 9.06 -6.62
N TYR A 171 17.35 7.84 -6.41
CA TYR A 171 18.73 7.49 -6.73
C TYR A 171 19.04 7.70 -8.22
N LEU A 172 18.13 7.31 -9.13
CA LEU A 172 18.31 7.48 -10.57
C LEU A 172 18.23 8.96 -11.00
N LEU A 173 17.36 9.75 -10.37
CA LEU A 173 17.23 11.19 -10.64
C LEU A 173 18.44 11.99 -10.15
N LYS A 174 19.00 11.65 -8.98
CA LYS A 174 20.14 12.35 -8.39
C LYS A 174 21.48 11.84 -8.92
N GLY A 175 21.57 10.55 -9.27
CA GLY A 175 22.80 9.88 -9.67
C GLY A 175 23.70 9.49 -8.49
N GLU A 176 23.21 9.67 -7.27
CA GLU A 176 23.85 9.31 -6.02
C GLU A 176 22.80 8.89 -5.00
N ALA A 177 23.22 8.14 -3.97
CA ALA A 177 22.32 7.69 -2.91
C ALA A 177 21.71 8.91 -2.18
N PRO A 178 20.37 8.97 -2.02
CA PRO A 178 19.68 10.11 -1.41
C PRO A 178 19.90 10.24 0.10
#